data_AF-A0A416REQ5-F1
#
_entry.id   AF-A0A416REQ5-F1
#
_cell.length_a   1.000
_cell.length_b   1.000
_cell.length_c   1.000
_cell.angle_alpha   90.00
_cell.angle_beta   90.00
_cell.angle_gamma   90.00
#
_symmetry.space_group_name_H-M   'P 1'
#
loop_
_entity.id
_entity.type
_entity.pdbx_description
1 polymer ?
#
loop_
_entity_poly.entity_id
_entity_poly.type
_entity_poly.pdbx_seq_one_letter_code
_entity_poly.pdbx_strand_id
1 'polypeptide(L)'
;MKRTKLLCLFLAVLMLLSLTACGKGGKEEPEDPNLLTVGEFELRYKGASIMTDYEGNDALVLTLDFTNNSKETTDYFWAIYETAMHNDTELDMAIVYLNEETLESVDDSQYQNVDPGATVEIQTAFELDDTTGEVEVIFEEMTGSKNDSITIDLSTVSRESAGSGASNLTGGNKGDGSGGAAVSGGGQPREWWNGDWYGWWVMTGCWGYYEDMEGDWWDICGTIDIGEDGMGTVTLWDEDYTKSEPMVSASVSLDEAGTSEFGTMMSEGGWFTDIALEHADWIVDPGLVDYPDMIHISGYYESGDDAYSYDIYLRPWGTYWDDVIEEDLPYYYYDWYLPLMESGESMPDYIG
;
A
#
# COMPACT_ATOMS: atom_id res chain seq x y z
N MET A 1 -15.01 -49.72 36.58
CA MET A 1 -14.34 -49.36 37.86
C MET A 1 -13.07 -48.59 37.57
N LYS A 2 -12.77 -47.59 38.42
CA LYS A 2 -11.77 -46.53 38.27
C LYS A 2 -10.30 -47.00 38.39
N ARG A 3 -9.43 -46.30 37.62
CA ARG A 3 -8.08 -45.76 37.89
C ARG A 3 -6.95 -46.64 38.47
N THR A 4 -5.81 -46.65 37.76
CA THR A 4 -4.44 -46.45 38.35
C THR A 4 -3.44 -46.06 37.24
N LYS A 5 -3.02 -44.79 37.16
CA LYS A 5 -1.68 -44.23 37.49
C LYS A 5 -0.51 -44.76 36.65
N LEU A 6 -0.06 -43.94 35.68
CA LEU A 6 1.24 -44.02 35.00
C LEU A 6 2.09 -42.84 35.50
N LEU A 7 3.22 -43.10 36.16
CA LEU A 7 4.22 -42.10 36.53
C LEU A 7 5.60 -42.77 36.62
N CYS A 8 6.63 -42.03 36.19
CA CYS A 8 8.06 -42.22 36.42
C CYS A 8 8.80 -43.18 35.49
N LEU A 9 9.20 -42.69 34.31
CA LEU A 9 10.48 -43.06 33.70
C LEU A 9 10.93 -41.91 32.79
N PHE A 10 11.83 -41.04 33.28
CA PHE A 10 12.84 -40.28 32.51
C PHE A 10 13.51 -39.27 33.45
N LEU A 11 14.41 -39.78 34.30
CA LEU A 11 15.44 -38.99 34.95
C LEU A 11 16.69 -39.86 35.02
N ALA A 12 17.84 -39.27 34.68
CA ALA A 12 19.20 -39.83 34.72
C ALA A 12 19.66 -40.62 33.47
N VAL A 13 19.97 -39.89 32.39
CA VAL A 13 21.00 -40.29 31.43
C VAL A 13 21.86 -39.06 31.11
N LEU A 14 23.04 -39.06 31.74
CA LEU A 14 24.30 -38.40 31.36
C LEU A 14 24.43 -36.87 31.46
N MET A 15 24.80 -36.43 32.68
CA MET A 15 25.94 -35.53 32.84
C MET A 15 27.25 -36.31 32.69
N LEU A 16 28.30 -35.62 32.22
CA LEU A 16 29.73 -35.96 32.23
C LEU A 16 30.28 -36.74 31.03
N LEU A 17 30.68 -36.00 29.98
CA LEU A 17 32.01 -36.10 29.37
C LEU A 17 32.43 -34.71 28.87
N SER A 18 33.08 -33.95 29.75
CA SER A 18 33.82 -32.74 29.45
C SER A 18 35.23 -33.12 28.97
N LEU A 19 35.55 -32.88 27.69
CA LEU A 19 36.92 -32.65 27.24
C LEU A 19 36.94 -31.51 26.20
N THR A 20 37.60 -30.45 26.62
CA THR A 20 37.86 -29.16 26.00
C THR A 20 38.50 -29.25 24.60
N ALA A 21 37.95 -28.50 23.64
CA ALA A 21 38.73 -27.82 22.63
C ALA A 21 38.56 -26.30 22.87
N CYS A 22 39.58 -25.70 23.49
CA CYS A 22 39.72 -24.25 23.58
C CYS A 22 39.82 -23.67 22.17
N GLY A 23 38.92 -22.74 21.85
CA GLY A 23 38.98 -21.93 20.64
C GLY A 23 38.34 -20.58 20.89
N LYS A 24 39.11 -19.69 21.55
CA LYS A 24 38.87 -18.24 21.75
C LYS A 24 37.62 -17.85 22.55
N GLY A 25 37.87 -17.19 23.68
CA GLY A 25 36.83 -16.55 24.47
C GLY A 25 36.09 -15.49 23.65
N GLY A 26 34.80 -15.69 23.45
CA GLY A 26 33.85 -14.59 23.43
C GLY A 26 33.47 -14.33 24.89
N LYS A 27 33.74 -13.13 25.37
CA LYS A 27 32.85 -12.58 26.39
C LYS A 27 31.50 -12.50 25.68
N GLU A 28 30.44 -13.12 26.23
CA GLU A 28 29.10 -12.75 25.82
C GLU A 28 29.00 -11.24 26.07
N GLU A 29 28.93 -10.47 24.98
CA GLU A 29 28.65 -9.04 25.08
C GLU A 29 27.29 -8.91 25.76
N PRO A 30 27.11 -7.93 26.66
CA PRO A 30 25.80 -7.69 27.23
C PRO A 30 24.80 -7.49 26.10
N GLU A 31 23.72 -8.27 26.10
CA GLU A 31 22.62 -8.09 25.14
C GLU A 31 22.17 -6.63 25.22
N ASP A 32 22.14 -5.97 24.05
CA ASP A 32 21.69 -4.59 23.93
C ASP A 32 20.16 -4.59 24.13
N PRO A 33 19.64 -4.03 25.23
CA PRO A 33 18.21 -4.10 25.55
C PRO A 33 17.34 -3.33 24.54
N ASN A 34 17.95 -2.52 23.69
CA ASN A 34 17.27 -1.78 22.63
C ASN A 34 17.32 -2.50 21.28
N LEU A 35 17.94 -3.69 21.20
CA LEU A 35 18.05 -4.46 19.98
C LEU A 35 17.15 -5.69 20.04
N LEU A 36 16.17 -5.73 19.15
CA LEU A 36 15.15 -6.76 19.05
C LEU A 36 15.36 -7.56 17.77
N THR A 37 15.05 -8.85 17.80
CA THR A 37 15.18 -9.73 16.62
C THR A 37 13.88 -10.47 16.35
N VAL A 38 13.24 -10.15 15.21
CA VAL A 38 11.96 -10.71 14.79
C VAL A 38 12.16 -11.44 13.47
N GLY A 39 12.36 -12.76 13.52
CA GLY A 39 12.57 -13.55 12.31
C GLY A 39 13.86 -13.19 11.57
N GLU A 40 13.74 -12.78 10.31
CA GLU A 40 14.84 -12.26 9.49
C GLU A 40 15.00 -10.73 9.60
N PHE A 41 14.35 -10.09 10.59
CA PHE A 41 14.38 -8.64 10.79
C PHE A 41 15.05 -8.27 12.12
N GLU A 42 15.76 -7.15 12.13
CA GLU A 42 16.33 -6.55 13.35
C GLU A 42 15.70 -5.17 13.57
N LEU A 43 15.17 -4.92 14.77
CA LEU A 43 14.60 -3.64 15.17
C LEU A 43 15.46 -3.03 16.27
N ARG A 44 15.92 -1.80 16.07
CA ARG A 44 16.66 -1.06 17.11
C ARG A 44 15.79 0.07 17.64
N TYR A 45 15.39 -0.02 18.89
CA TYR A 45 14.67 1.04 19.58
C TYR A 45 15.55 2.28 19.78
N LYS A 46 15.08 3.42 19.29
CA LYS A 46 15.79 4.72 19.35
C LYS A 46 15.20 5.65 20.40
N GLY A 47 13.91 5.51 20.68
CA GLY A 47 13.20 6.32 21.64
C GLY A 47 11.70 6.35 21.36
N ALA A 48 10.98 7.06 22.21
CA ALA A 48 9.58 7.35 22.04
C ALA A 48 9.29 8.80 22.45
N SER A 49 8.21 9.36 21.93
CA SER A 49 7.69 10.68 22.28
C SER A 49 6.18 10.62 22.44
N ILE A 50 5.60 11.58 23.17
CA ILE A 50 4.15 11.80 23.19
C ILE A 50 3.85 12.95 22.25
N MET A 51 3.04 12.70 21.23
CA MET A 51 2.55 13.69 20.27
C MET A 51 1.03 13.80 20.34
N THR A 52 0.47 14.74 19.58
CA THR A 52 -0.99 14.91 19.47
C THR A 52 -1.44 14.28 18.16
N ASP A 53 -2.44 13.40 18.23
CA ASP A 53 -3.04 12.78 17.05
C ASP A 53 -4.03 13.71 16.33
N TYR A 54 -4.59 13.23 15.23
CA TYR A 54 -5.54 13.99 14.41
C TYR A 54 -6.87 14.33 15.14
N GLU A 55 -7.25 13.57 16.17
CA GLU A 55 -8.43 13.83 17.00
C GLU A 55 -8.14 14.80 18.15
N GLY A 56 -6.86 15.11 18.39
CA GLY A 56 -6.40 15.95 19.48
C GLY A 56 -6.10 15.20 20.78
N ASN A 57 -6.05 13.87 20.76
CA ASN A 57 -5.67 13.03 21.90
C ASN A 57 -4.14 12.84 21.94
N ASP A 58 -3.65 12.29 23.05
CA ASP A 58 -2.24 11.96 23.18
C ASP A 58 -1.95 10.65 22.42
N ALA A 59 -0.84 10.61 21.68
CA ALA A 59 -0.37 9.42 21.00
C ALA A 59 1.09 9.12 21.38
N LEU A 60 1.42 7.85 21.61
CA LEU A 60 2.78 7.37 21.78
C LEU A 60 3.38 7.14 20.40
N VAL A 61 4.41 7.91 20.04
CA VAL A 61 5.18 7.72 18.81
C VAL A 61 6.49 7.02 19.14
N LEU A 62 6.71 5.82 18.60
CA LEU A 62 7.97 5.09 18.69
C LEU A 62 8.87 5.45 17.51
N THR A 63 10.19 5.38 17.72
CA THR A 63 11.18 5.51 16.65
C THR A 63 12.13 4.33 16.70
N LEU A 64 12.29 3.66 15.56
CA LEU A 64 13.02 2.41 15.40
C LEU A 64 13.94 2.50 14.18
N ASP A 65 15.12 1.90 14.24
CA ASP A 65 15.81 1.51 13.00
C ASP A 65 15.34 0.09 12.62
N PHE A 66 14.75 -0.07 11.43
CA PHE A 66 14.35 -1.35 10.85
C PHE A 66 15.42 -1.84 9.87
N THR A 67 15.93 -3.05 10.08
CA THR A 67 16.89 -3.69 9.19
C THR A 67 16.32 -4.96 8.57
N ASN A 68 16.26 -4.99 7.25
CA ASN A 68 15.83 -6.17 6.50
C ASN A 68 17.00 -7.14 6.31
N ASN A 69 17.06 -8.25 7.06
CA ASN A 69 18.07 -9.31 6.83
C ASN A 69 17.50 -10.50 6.03
N SER A 70 16.29 -10.37 5.49
CA SER A 70 15.72 -11.36 4.58
C SER A 70 16.41 -11.31 3.21
N LYS A 71 15.94 -12.13 2.27
CA LYS A 71 16.52 -12.23 0.92
C LYS A 71 15.83 -11.37 -0.12
N GLU A 72 14.65 -10.86 0.18
CA GLU A 72 13.83 -10.08 -0.73
C GLU A 72 13.67 -8.66 -0.20
N THR A 73 13.44 -7.70 -1.09
CA THR A 73 13.06 -6.34 -0.68
C THR A 73 11.67 -6.37 -0.04
N THR A 74 11.51 -5.65 1.06
CA THR A 74 10.24 -5.49 1.79
C THR A 74 10.26 -4.16 2.53
N ASP A 75 9.13 -3.75 3.09
CA ASP A 75 9.01 -2.59 3.97
C ASP A 75 8.61 -3.03 5.39
N TYR A 76 8.59 -2.09 6.32
CA TYR A 76 8.30 -2.39 7.72
C TYR A 76 6.86 -2.88 7.90
N PHE A 77 5.90 -2.25 7.21
CA PHE A 77 4.47 -2.53 7.31
C PHE A 77 4.13 -3.98 6.91
N TRP A 78 4.75 -4.50 5.86
CA TRP A 78 4.54 -5.90 5.44
C TRP A 78 5.40 -6.92 6.20
N ALA A 79 6.44 -6.48 6.91
CA ALA A 79 7.35 -7.36 7.63
C ALA A 79 6.93 -7.62 9.08
N ILE A 80 6.43 -6.60 9.77
CA ILE A 80 6.22 -6.58 11.22
C ILE A 80 4.78 -6.20 11.55
N TYR A 81 4.15 -7.00 12.41
CA TYR A 81 2.88 -6.67 13.06
C TYR A 81 3.14 -6.23 14.49
N GLU A 82 2.66 -5.05 14.88
CA GLU A 82 2.82 -4.52 16.24
C GLU A 82 1.54 -4.65 17.06
N THR A 83 1.71 -4.97 18.34
CA THR A 83 0.66 -4.92 19.35
C THR A 83 1.16 -4.14 20.56
N ALA A 84 0.53 -3.01 20.86
CA ALA A 84 0.84 -2.19 22.03
C ALA A 84 -0.18 -2.43 23.15
N MET A 85 0.30 -2.77 24.34
CA MET A 85 -0.52 -3.06 25.51
C MET A 85 -0.26 -2.03 26.61
N HIS A 86 -1.32 -1.38 27.07
CA HIS A 86 -1.30 -0.46 28.22
C HIS A 86 -2.36 -0.86 29.24
N ASN A 87 -1.95 -1.06 30.50
CA ASN A 87 -2.85 -1.46 31.58
C ASN A 87 -3.75 -2.68 31.24
N ASP A 88 -3.16 -3.72 30.64
CA ASP A 88 -3.85 -4.93 30.16
C ASP A 88 -4.88 -4.69 29.02
N THR A 89 -4.85 -3.52 28.38
CA THR A 89 -5.70 -3.16 27.22
C THR A 89 -4.82 -2.93 25.99
N GLU A 90 -5.24 -3.44 24.85
CA GLU A 90 -4.58 -3.19 23.57
C GLU A 90 -4.90 -1.77 23.10
N LEU A 91 -3.89 -1.04 22.65
CA LEU A 91 -4.02 0.32 22.11
C LEU A 91 -4.30 0.26 20.61
N ASP A 92 -5.17 1.16 20.14
CA ASP A 92 -5.39 1.38 18.71
C ASP A 92 -4.22 2.17 18.10
N MET A 93 -4.01 2.02 16.78
CA MET A 93 -3.02 2.82 16.04
C MET A 93 -3.49 4.27 15.95
N ALA A 94 -2.59 5.22 16.14
CA ALA A 94 -2.87 6.64 16.06
C ALA A 94 -2.34 7.26 14.76
N ILE A 95 -3.07 8.24 14.21
CA ILE A 95 -2.57 9.08 13.11
C ILE A 95 -2.01 10.37 13.70
N VAL A 96 -0.70 10.55 13.60
CA VAL A 96 0.00 11.77 14.05
C VAL A 96 0.59 12.48 12.83
N TYR A 97 -0.01 13.61 12.45
CA TYR A 97 0.50 14.43 11.36
C TYR A 97 1.74 15.22 11.79
N LEU A 98 2.84 15.06 11.06
CA LEU A 98 4.00 15.96 11.07
C LEU A 98 3.65 17.30 10.42
N ASN A 99 2.71 17.29 9.46
CA ASN A 99 2.21 18.47 8.78
C ASN A 99 0.73 18.30 8.43
N GLU A 100 -0.15 19.02 9.13
CA GLU A 100 -1.60 18.97 8.91
C GLU A 100 -2.04 19.47 7.52
N GLU A 101 -1.23 20.27 6.82
CA GLU A 101 -1.55 20.75 5.46
C GLU A 101 -1.19 19.72 4.38
N THR A 102 -0.13 18.94 4.58
CA THR A 102 0.29 17.90 3.63
C THR A 102 -0.13 16.50 4.05
N LEU A 103 -0.77 16.38 5.22
CA LEU A 103 -1.11 15.13 5.89
C LEU A 103 0.07 14.16 6.04
N GLU A 104 1.30 14.67 5.96
CA GLU A 104 2.51 13.88 6.23
C GLU A 104 2.42 13.40 7.68
N SER A 105 2.49 12.10 7.88
CA SER A 105 2.38 11.48 9.20
C SER A 105 3.67 10.78 9.59
N VAL A 106 3.80 10.49 10.89
CA VAL A 106 5.00 9.81 11.42
C VAL A 106 5.16 8.40 10.84
N ASP A 107 4.06 7.70 10.60
CA ASP A 107 4.01 6.32 10.14
C ASP A 107 4.22 6.14 8.63
N ASP A 108 4.22 7.20 7.83
CA ASP A 108 4.59 7.16 6.40
C ASP A 108 5.95 6.50 6.16
N SER A 109 6.86 6.64 7.11
CA SER A 109 8.20 6.05 7.07
C SER A 109 8.19 4.50 7.01
N GLN A 110 7.12 3.85 7.46
CA GLN A 110 7.01 2.39 7.49
C GLN A 110 6.88 1.75 6.11
N TYR A 111 6.43 2.50 5.10
CA TYR A 111 6.18 2.01 3.74
C TYR A 111 7.40 2.11 2.82
N GLN A 112 8.56 2.52 3.35
CA GLN A 112 9.79 2.61 2.56
C GLN A 112 10.35 1.23 2.24
N ASN A 113 10.52 0.93 0.95
CA ASN A 113 11.19 -0.29 0.50
C ASN A 113 12.62 -0.39 1.05
N VAL A 114 12.93 -1.53 1.67
CA VAL A 114 14.22 -1.83 2.29
C VAL A 114 14.82 -3.06 1.63
N ASP A 115 15.90 -2.85 0.89
CA ASP A 115 16.65 -3.95 0.26
C ASP A 115 17.29 -4.89 1.31
N PRO A 116 17.58 -6.15 0.94
CA PRO A 116 18.34 -7.07 1.77
C PRO A 116 19.65 -6.47 2.31
N GLY A 117 19.78 -6.46 3.63
CA GLY A 117 20.90 -5.91 4.40
C GLY A 117 20.87 -4.39 4.60
N ALA A 118 19.83 -3.69 4.14
CA ALA A 118 19.65 -2.26 4.35
C ALA A 118 18.90 -1.96 5.66
N THR A 119 19.08 -0.73 6.15
CA THR A 119 18.46 -0.21 7.37
C THR A 119 17.81 1.15 7.08
N VAL A 120 16.59 1.36 7.55
CA VAL A 120 15.87 2.65 7.50
C VAL A 120 15.35 3.00 8.89
N GLU A 121 15.19 4.29 9.18
CA GLU A 121 14.56 4.75 10.42
C GLU A 121 13.06 4.92 10.15
N ILE A 122 12.23 4.32 11.01
CA ILE A 122 10.77 4.35 10.92
C ILE A 122 10.17 4.84 12.23
N GLN A 123 8.92 5.31 12.16
CA GLN A 123 8.13 5.66 13.33
C GLN A 123 6.77 4.97 13.28
N THR A 124 6.25 4.61 14.45
CA THR A 124 4.92 4.00 14.63
C THR A 124 4.18 4.76 15.72
N ALA A 125 2.84 4.78 15.69
CA ALA A 125 2.04 5.59 16.61
C ALA A 125 0.84 4.83 17.17
N PHE A 126 0.60 4.97 18.47
CA PHE A 126 -0.51 4.34 19.20
C PHE A 126 -1.27 5.37 20.04
N GLU A 127 -2.59 5.25 20.09
CA GLU A 127 -3.44 6.12 20.91
C GLU A 127 -3.15 5.91 22.40
N LEU A 128 -3.09 6.99 23.18
CA LEU A 128 -2.91 6.94 24.63
C LEU A 128 -4.10 7.56 25.37
N ASP A 129 -4.84 6.71 26.08
CA ASP A 129 -5.88 7.14 27.02
C ASP A 129 -5.31 7.70 28.34
N ASP A 130 -4.11 7.25 28.73
CA ASP A 130 -3.39 7.70 29.92
C ASP A 130 -1.88 7.77 29.64
N THR A 131 -1.21 8.75 30.26
CA THR A 131 0.22 9.03 30.08
C THR A 131 1.07 8.54 31.26
N THR A 132 0.52 7.61 32.07
CA THR A 132 1.20 7.03 33.23
C THR A 132 1.39 5.53 33.10
N GLY A 133 2.38 4.98 33.81
CA GLY A 133 2.68 3.56 33.76
C GLY A 133 3.59 3.18 32.60
N GLU A 134 3.44 1.94 32.13
CA GLU A 134 4.32 1.32 31.14
C GLU A 134 3.48 0.78 29.98
N VAL A 135 3.95 0.97 28.75
CA VAL A 135 3.38 0.36 27.53
C VAL A 135 4.31 -0.76 27.09
N GLU A 136 3.80 -1.98 26.95
CA GLU A 136 4.53 -3.09 26.33
C GLU A 136 4.19 -3.14 24.84
N VAL A 137 5.19 -3.01 23.98
CA VAL A 137 5.04 -3.15 22.52
C VAL A 137 5.66 -4.47 22.09
N ILE A 138 4.84 -5.32 21.50
CA ILE A 138 5.22 -6.63 20.97
C ILE A 138 5.31 -6.52 19.46
N PHE A 139 6.42 -6.99 18.88
CA PHE A 139 6.67 -7.01 17.45
C PHE A 139 6.64 -8.45 16.97
N GLU A 140 5.78 -8.77 16.01
CA GLU A 140 5.59 -10.12 15.48
C GLU A 140 5.88 -10.17 13.98
N GLU A 141 6.43 -11.29 13.51
CA GLU A 141 6.64 -11.54 12.08
C GLU A 141 5.29 -11.71 11.37
N MET A 142 5.00 -10.87 10.38
CA MET A 142 3.69 -10.81 9.70
C MET A 142 3.28 -12.17 9.09
N THR A 143 4.26 -12.89 8.53
CA THR A 143 4.07 -14.26 8.03
C THR A 143 4.91 -15.26 8.82
N GLY A 144 4.72 -15.32 10.13
CA GLY A 144 5.56 -16.15 10.98
C GLY A 144 5.06 -16.41 12.40
N SER A 145 6.03 -16.71 13.28
CA SER A 145 5.78 -16.99 14.70
C SER A 145 6.88 -16.43 15.60
N LYS A 146 7.78 -15.63 15.02
CA LYS A 146 8.85 -14.97 15.75
C LYS A 146 8.31 -13.66 16.25
N ASN A 147 8.65 -13.35 17.49
CA ASN A 147 8.33 -12.09 18.10
C ASN A 147 9.39 -11.71 19.12
N ASP A 148 9.40 -10.43 19.44
CA ASP A 148 10.19 -9.83 20.51
C ASP A 148 9.40 -8.65 21.09
N SER A 149 9.79 -8.14 22.25
CA SER A 149 9.05 -7.03 22.88
C SER A 149 9.94 -6.02 23.61
N ILE A 150 9.41 -4.81 23.75
CA ILE A 150 10.01 -3.75 24.54
C ILE A 150 8.97 -3.11 25.46
N THR A 151 9.41 -2.68 26.65
CA THR A 151 8.57 -1.94 27.59
C THR A 151 9.01 -0.48 27.65
N ILE A 152 8.05 0.42 27.43
CA ILE A 152 8.24 1.87 27.44
C ILE A 152 7.66 2.44 28.73
N ASP A 153 8.52 2.99 29.59
CA ASP A 153 8.10 3.74 30.78
C ASP A 153 7.66 5.15 30.39
N LEU A 154 6.36 5.41 30.38
CA LEU A 154 5.77 6.69 29.97
C LEU A 154 6.24 7.86 30.85
N SER A 155 6.70 7.60 32.07
CA SER A 155 7.25 8.65 32.95
C SER A 155 8.59 9.22 32.43
N THR A 156 9.24 8.51 31.51
CA THR A 156 10.51 8.90 30.89
C THR A 156 10.34 9.52 29.49
N VAL A 157 9.12 9.46 28.93
CA VAL A 157 8.82 9.93 27.57
C VAL A 157 8.52 11.44 27.57
N SER A 158 9.16 12.17 26.66
CA SER A 158 8.93 13.62 26.49
C SER A 158 7.82 13.92 25.48
N ARG A 159 7.11 15.03 25.69
CA ARG A 159 6.15 15.56 24.72
C ARG A 159 6.84 16.34 23.62
N GLU A 160 6.46 16.10 22.38
CA GLU A 160 6.93 16.82 21.20
C GLU A 160 5.77 17.46 20.43
N SER A 161 6.07 18.46 19.59
CA SER A 161 5.09 19.10 18.70
C SER A 161 5.43 18.73 17.26
N ALA A 162 4.41 18.42 16.46
CA ALA A 162 4.57 18.21 15.02
C ALA A 162 5.34 19.39 14.39
N GLY A 163 6.44 19.09 13.69
CA GLY A 163 7.26 20.08 12.99
C GLY A 163 8.70 20.31 13.52
N SER A 164 9.16 19.60 14.55
CA SER A 164 10.56 19.76 15.04
C SER A 164 11.60 18.74 14.54
N GLY A 165 11.21 17.75 13.71
CA GLY A 165 12.09 16.61 13.35
C GLY A 165 12.77 16.64 11.97
N ALA A 166 12.28 17.42 11.00
CA ALA A 166 12.79 17.36 9.62
C ALA A 166 14.10 18.16 9.45
N SER A 167 15.22 17.59 9.87
CA SER A 167 16.55 18.09 9.49
C SER A 167 17.37 17.04 8.74
N ASN A 168 17.61 17.36 7.47
CA ASN A 168 18.63 16.80 6.56
C ASN A 168 18.35 15.45 5.90
N LEU A 169 17.59 15.47 4.80
CA LEU A 169 17.89 14.63 3.63
C LEU A 169 17.81 15.46 2.35
N THR A 170 18.78 16.36 2.17
CA THR A 170 19.11 16.92 0.84
C THR A 170 20.56 16.56 0.50
N GLY A 171 20.76 15.84 -0.61
CA GLY A 171 22.06 15.26 -0.91
C GLY A 171 22.32 14.80 -2.35
N GLY A 172 22.18 15.70 -3.33
CA GLY A 172 22.89 15.66 -4.63
C GLY A 172 22.35 14.67 -5.69
N ASN A 173 22.35 14.96 -6.99
CA ASN A 173 23.16 15.90 -7.75
C ASN A 173 22.49 16.24 -9.10
N LYS A 174 22.66 17.48 -9.56
CA LYS A 174 22.22 17.98 -10.87
C LYS A 174 22.95 17.30 -12.02
N GLY A 175 22.18 16.82 -12.99
CA GLY A 175 22.59 16.60 -14.38
C GLY A 175 21.62 17.33 -15.31
N ASP A 176 22.11 18.38 -15.97
CA ASP A 176 21.39 19.21 -16.94
C ASP A 176 21.15 18.44 -18.25
N GLY A 177 19.89 18.36 -18.67
CA GLY A 177 19.44 17.69 -19.89
C GLY A 177 18.01 18.08 -20.22
N SER A 178 17.83 19.27 -20.79
CA SER A 178 16.56 19.75 -21.36
C SER A 178 16.00 18.77 -22.41
N GLY A 179 14.78 18.28 -22.18
CA GLY A 179 13.98 17.58 -23.19
C GLY A 179 13.07 16.51 -22.59
N GLY A 180 11.89 16.92 -22.13
CA GLY A 180 10.85 16.05 -21.57
C GLY A 180 10.12 16.85 -20.50
N ALA A 181 8.87 17.23 -20.76
CA ALA A 181 8.05 17.88 -19.76
C ALA A 181 7.72 16.84 -18.68
N ALA A 182 8.58 16.74 -17.67
CA ALA A 182 8.16 16.28 -16.37
C ALA A 182 7.12 17.29 -15.89
N VAL A 183 5.88 16.86 -15.73
CA VAL A 183 4.87 17.62 -14.98
C VAL A 183 5.35 17.62 -13.53
N SER A 184 6.20 18.57 -13.19
CA SER A 184 6.26 19.08 -11.83
C SER A 184 5.06 20.01 -11.70
N GLY A 185 3.98 19.54 -11.11
CA GLY A 185 2.79 20.35 -10.93
C GLY A 185 1.96 19.76 -9.82
N GLY A 186 1.98 20.39 -8.65
CA GLY A 186 0.92 20.26 -7.65
C GLY A 186 -0.39 20.78 -8.22
N GLY A 187 -0.97 20.02 -9.14
CA GLY A 187 -2.36 20.08 -9.52
C GLY A 187 -3.16 19.35 -8.46
N GLN A 188 -4.33 19.89 -8.12
CA GLN A 188 -5.29 19.21 -7.25
C GLN A 188 -5.57 17.80 -7.82
N PRO A 189 -5.79 16.74 -7.01
CA PRO A 189 -5.98 15.36 -7.48
C PRO A 189 -6.87 15.23 -8.72
N ARG A 190 -7.96 16.01 -8.75
CA ARG A 190 -8.88 16.21 -9.88
C ARG A 190 -8.22 16.47 -11.24
N GLU A 191 -7.13 17.24 -11.29
CA GLU A 191 -6.44 17.59 -12.53
C GLU A 191 -5.68 16.42 -13.15
N TRP A 192 -5.26 15.45 -12.32
CA TRP A 192 -4.63 14.22 -12.80
C TRP A 192 -5.66 13.24 -13.33
N TRP A 193 -6.80 13.10 -12.63
CA TRP A 193 -7.91 12.24 -13.09
C TRP A 193 -8.52 12.72 -14.41
N ASN A 194 -8.71 14.03 -14.55
CA ASN A 194 -9.44 14.59 -15.70
C ASN A 194 -8.65 14.46 -17.00
N GLY A 195 -9.28 13.87 -18.00
CA GLY A 195 -8.69 13.76 -19.34
C GLY A 195 -9.13 12.52 -20.09
N ASP A 196 -8.40 12.25 -21.16
CA ASP A 196 -8.55 11.06 -21.98
C ASP A 196 -7.61 9.95 -21.45
N TRP A 197 -8.06 8.70 -21.53
CA TRP A 197 -7.43 7.51 -20.95
C TRP A 197 -7.45 6.37 -21.94
N TYR A 198 -6.41 5.53 -21.90
CA TYR A 198 -6.29 4.33 -22.72
C TYR A 198 -5.77 3.17 -21.89
N GLY A 199 -6.21 1.96 -22.21
CA GLY A 199 -5.62 0.75 -21.70
C GLY A 199 -6.39 -0.47 -22.19
N TRP A 200 -6.70 -1.38 -21.28
CA TRP A 200 -7.37 -2.64 -21.61
C TRP A 200 -8.28 -3.13 -20.50
N TRP A 201 -9.12 -4.11 -20.82
CA TRP A 201 -9.91 -4.83 -19.82
C TRP A 201 -9.99 -6.33 -20.12
N VAL A 202 -10.24 -7.12 -19.08
CA VAL A 202 -10.32 -8.58 -19.14
C VAL A 202 -11.53 -9.10 -18.39
N MET A 203 -12.10 -10.19 -18.89
CA MET A 203 -13.17 -10.93 -18.22
C MET A 203 -12.63 -12.18 -17.51
N THR A 204 -13.05 -12.39 -16.27
CA THR A 204 -12.68 -13.58 -15.50
C THR A 204 -13.87 -14.15 -14.73
N GLY A 205 -13.83 -15.45 -14.40
CA GLY A 205 -14.92 -16.11 -13.70
C GLY A 205 -16.23 -16.13 -14.50
N CYS A 206 -16.12 -16.24 -15.82
CA CYS A 206 -17.24 -16.19 -16.75
C CYS A 206 -18.20 -17.37 -16.59
N TRP A 207 -19.49 -17.07 -16.60
CA TRP A 207 -20.58 -18.03 -16.49
C TRP A 207 -21.72 -17.72 -17.46
N GLY A 208 -22.51 -18.75 -17.78
CA GLY A 208 -23.64 -18.63 -18.71
C GLY A 208 -23.19 -18.38 -20.15
N TYR A 209 -23.74 -17.37 -20.79
CA TYR A 209 -23.39 -16.96 -22.17
C TYR A 209 -21.90 -16.64 -22.35
N TYR A 210 -21.23 -16.19 -21.29
CA TYR A 210 -19.85 -15.73 -21.31
C TYR A 210 -18.80 -16.83 -21.09
N GLU A 211 -19.18 -18.09 -20.85
CA GLU A 211 -18.22 -19.16 -20.51
C GLU A 211 -17.06 -19.31 -21.53
N ASP A 212 -17.31 -19.04 -22.81
CA ASP A 212 -16.30 -19.13 -23.87
C ASP A 212 -15.40 -17.87 -23.97
N MET A 213 -15.66 -16.83 -23.14
CA MET A 213 -14.92 -15.55 -23.10
C MET A 213 -14.03 -15.43 -21.85
N GLU A 214 -13.77 -16.52 -21.14
CA GLU A 214 -12.85 -16.52 -19.98
C GLU A 214 -11.43 -16.09 -20.40
N GLY A 215 -10.96 -15.00 -19.82
CA GLY A 215 -9.65 -14.43 -20.12
C GLY A 215 -9.57 -13.70 -21.45
N ASP A 216 -10.70 -13.49 -22.13
CA ASP A 216 -10.74 -12.60 -23.28
C ASP A 216 -10.46 -11.17 -22.82
N TRP A 217 -9.76 -10.44 -23.69
CA TRP A 217 -9.10 -9.17 -23.42
C TRP A 217 -9.39 -8.22 -24.58
N TRP A 218 -9.71 -6.97 -24.27
CA TRP A 218 -9.95 -5.92 -25.28
C TRP A 218 -9.26 -4.62 -24.94
N ASP A 219 -8.88 -3.87 -25.98
CA ASP A 219 -8.43 -2.49 -25.83
C ASP A 219 -9.61 -1.57 -25.47
N ILE A 220 -9.36 -0.57 -24.63
CA ILE A 220 -10.40 0.36 -24.17
C ILE A 220 -9.89 1.80 -24.13
N CYS A 221 -10.77 2.71 -24.54
CA CYS A 221 -10.58 4.15 -24.43
C CYS A 221 -11.58 4.73 -23.42
N GLY A 222 -11.23 5.87 -22.83
CA GLY A 222 -12.11 6.50 -21.85
C GLY A 222 -11.86 7.98 -21.65
N THR A 223 -12.87 8.68 -21.17
CA THR A 223 -12.75 10.06 -20.69
C THR A 223 -13.25 10.15 -19.26
N ILE A 224 -12.50 10.84 -18.41
CA ILE A 224 -12.86 11.18 -17.03
C ILE A 224 -13.03 12.70 -16.95
N ASP A 225 -14.16 13.16 -16.40
CA ASP A 225 -14.46 14.58 -16.22
C ASP A 225 -15.12 14.81 -14.85
N ILE A 226 -14.35 15.38 -13.93
CA ILE A 226 -14.68 15.63 -12.53
C ILE A 226 -14.69 17.15 -12.28
N GLY A 227 -15.81 17.61 -11.72
CA GLY A 227 -16.06 19.00 -11.35
C GLY A 227 -15.32 19.44 -10.09
N GLU A 228 -15.34 20.74 -9.83
CA GLU A 228 -14.77 21.33 -8.60
C GLU A 228 -15.47 20.85 -7.32
N ASP A 229 -16.67 20.30 -7.43
CA ASP A 229 -17.44 19.72 -6.32
C ASP A 229 -17.08 18.24 -6.06
N GLY A 230 -16.06 17.70 -6.74
CA GLY A 230 -15.63 16.32 -6.63
C GLY A 230 -16.53 15.32 -7.35
N MET A 231 -17.64 15.76 -7.95
CA MET A 231 -18.56 14.89 -8.69
C MET A 231 -18.21 14.90 -10.17
N GLY A 232 -18.30 13.76 -10.83
CA GLY A 232 -17.89 13.62 -12.22
C GLY A 232 -18.53 12.47 -12.97
N THR A 233 -17.99 12.23 -14.17
CA THR A 233 -18.36 11.11 -15.01
C THR A 233 -17.15 10.38 -15.55
N VAL A 234 -17.27 9.06 -15.61
CA VAL A 234 -16.34 8.19 -16.35
C VAL A 234 -17.11 7.59 -17.53
N THR A 235 -16.59 7.77 -18.74
CA THR A 235 -17.15 7.21 -19.97
C THR A 235 -16.10 6.33 -20.63
N LEU A 236 -16.36 5.02 -20.78
CA LEU A 236 -15.42 4.07 -21.40
C LEU A 236 -16.06 3.33 -22.58
N TRP A 237 -15.29 3.07 -23.62
CA TRP A 237 -15.70 2.30 -24.80
C TRP A 237 -14.54 1.47 -25.32
N ASP A 238 -14.81 0.19 -25.57
CA ASP A 238 -13.86 -0.73 -26.19
C ASP A 238 -14.07 -0.81 -27.72
N GLU A 239 -13.61 -1.89 -28.33
CA GLU A 239 -13.70 -2.18 -29.76
C GLU A 239 -15.15 -2.31 -30.29
N ASP A 240 -16.11 -2.72 -29.45
CA ASP A 240 -17.52 -2.93 -29.84
C ASP A 240 -18.42 -1.72 -29.55
N TYR A 241 -17.95 -0.76 -28.75
CA TYR A 241 -18.69 0.44 -28.35
C TYR A 241 -18.09 1.73 -28.96
N THR A 242 -18.83 2.83 -28.85
CA THR A 242 -18.34 4.17 -29.28
C THR A 242 -18.41 5.14 -28.12
N LYS A 243 -17.65 6.25 -28.16
CA LYS A 243 -17.78 7.32 -27.17
C LYS A 243 -19.22 7.82 -26.99
N SER A 244 -20.03 7.83 -28.05
CA SER A 244 -21.44 8.26 -28.02
C SER A 244 -22.43 7.19 -27.57
N GLU A 245 -22.05 5.92 -27.64
CA GLU A 245 -22.81 4.76 -27.19
C GLU A 245 -21.84 3.88 -26.39
N PRO A 246 -21.44 4.33 -25.18
CA PRO A 246 -20.30 3.75 -24.48
C PRO A 246 -20.67 2.45 -23.76
N MET A 247 -19.66 1.63 -23.51
CA MET A 247 -19.77 0.46 -22.64
C MET A 247 -20.04 0.88 -21.19
N VAL A 248 -19.36 1.95 -20.75
CA VAL A 248 -19.50 2.51 -19.42
C VAL A 248 -19.98 3.95 -19.51
N SER A 249 -20.99 4.26 -18.70
CA SER A 249 -21.39 5.63 -18.38
C SER A 249 -21.64 5.73 -16.88
N ALA A 250 -20.58 5.96 -16.11
CA ALA A 250 -20.62 6.04 -14.66
C ALA A 250 -20.68 7.49 -14.17
N SER A 251 -21.49 7.74 -13.13
CA SER A 251 -21.35 8.91 -12.26
C SER A 251 -20.37 8.54 -11.16
N VAL A 252 -19.44 9.44 -10.83
CA VAL A 252 -18.40 9.19 -9.83
C VAL A 252 -18.25 10.34 -8.86
N SER A 253 -17.63 10.07 -7.72
CA SER A 253 -17.10 11.05 -6.79
C SER A 253 -15.60 10.85 -6.62
N LEU A 254 -14.88 11.93 -6.35
CA LEU A 254 -13.45 11.93 -6.05
C LEU A 254 -13.25 12.39 -4.61
N ASP A 255 -12.63 11.54 -3.83
CA ASP A 255 -12.09 11.86 -2.52
C ASP A 255 -10.59 12.14 -2.66
N GLU A 256 -10.08 13.15 -1.96
CA GLU A 256 -8.63 13.38 -1.89
C GLU A 256 -7.94 12.32 -1.02
N ALA A 257 -8.71 11.59 -0.20
CA ALA A 257 -8.24 10.42 0.53
C ALA A 257 -7.96 9.25 -0.43
N GLY A 258 -6.84 8.56 -0.20
CA GLY A 258 -6.38 7.40 -0.95
C GLY A 258 -4.97 7.04 -0.54
N THR A 259 -4.39 6.02 -1.17
CA THR A 259 -3.01 5.56 -0.94
C THR A 259 -1.99 6.29 -1.82
N SER A 260 -2.45 7.23 -2.66
CA SER A 260 -1.60 8.10 -3.49
C SER A 260 -2.05 9.56 -3.45
N GLU A 261 -1.22 10.46 -3.97
CA GLU A 261 -1.54 11.90 -4.13
C GLU A 261 -2.73 12.15 -5.07
N PHE A 262 -3.20 11.12 -5.77
CA PHE A 262 -4.33 11.20 -6.68
C PHE A 262 -5.66 10.94 -5.96
N GLY A 263 -5.67 10.52 -4.70
CA GLY A 263 -6.90 10.21 -3.98
C GLY A 263 -7.64 9.01 -4.55
N THR A 264 -8.92 8.86 -4.21
CA THR A 264 -9.74 7.69 -4.56
C THR A 264 -11.00 8.11 -5.29
N MET A 265 -11.27 7.46 -6.43
CA MET A 265 -12.51 7.64 -7.16
C MET A 265 -13.50 6.52 -6.80
N MET A 266 -14.76 6.87 -6.54
CA MET A 266 -15.83 5.90 -6.26
C MET A 266 -16.97 6.02 -7.26
N SER A 267 -17.64 4.91 -7.59
CA SER A 267 -18.89 4.96 -8.34
C SER A 267 -20.01 5.52 -7.47
N GLU A 268 -20.86 6.34 -8.06
CA GLU A 268 -22.09 6.90 -7.45
C GLU A 268 -23.35 6.40 -8.18
N GLY A 269 -23.16 5.80 -9.34
CA GLY A 269 -24.21 5.18 -10.12
C GLY A 269 -23.83 5.13 -11.60
N GLY A 270 -24.80 4.78 -12.45
CA GLY A 270 -24.63 4.78 -13.90
C GLY A 270 -24.80 3.39 -14.46
N TRP A 271 -24.05 3.08 -15.52
CA TRP A 271 -24.19 1.83 -16.25
C TRP A 271 -22.83 1.26 -16.64
N PHE A 272 -22.70 -0.06 -16.48
CA PHE A 272 -21.72 -0.91 -17.15
C PHE A 272 -22.52 -1.85 -18.04
N THR A 273 -22.29 -1.78 -19.36
CA THR A 273 -23.10 -2.41 -20.41
C THR A 273 -24.60 -2.14 -20.22
N ASP A 274 -25.35 -3.14 -19.77
CA ASP A 274 -26.78 -3.18 -19.57
C ASP A 274 -27.18 -3.34 -18.09
N ILE A 275 -26.20 -3.34 -17.18
CA ILE A 275 -26.43 -3.37 -15.72
C ILE A 275 -26.14 -2.00 -15.09
N ALA A 276 -26.87 -1.69 -14.03
CA ALA A 276 -26.67 -0.46 -13.28
C ALA A 276 -25.45 -0.62 -12.37
N LEU A 277 -24.61 0.43 -12.33
CA LEU A 277 -23.62 0.59 -11.26
C LEU A 277 -24.33 1.21 -10.04
N GLU A 278 -24.03 0.70 -8.86
CA GLU A 278 -24.43 1.24 -7.57
C GLU A 278 -23.28 2.06 -6.94
N HIS A 279 -23.59 2.69 -5.80
CA HIS A 279 -22.60 3.42 -5.03
C HIS A 279 -21.53 2.45 -4.49
N ALA A 280 -20.27 2.78 -4.70
CA ALA A 280 -19.10 2.02 -4.27
C ALA A 280 -18.97 0.60 -4.86
N ASP A 281 -19.66 0.30 -5.97
CA ASP A 281 -19.32 -0.85 -6.82
C ASP A 281 -17.88 -0.73 -7.35
N TRP A 282 -17.44 0.50 -7.61
CA TRP A 282 -16.04 0.83 -7.87
C TRP A 282 -15.46 1.65 -6.73
N ILE A 283 -14.28 1.26 -6.29
CA ILE A 283 -13.38 2.03 -5.43
C ILE A 283 -12.01 1.94 -6.08
N VAL A 284 -11.57 3.04 -6.69
CA VAL A 284 -10.41 3.11 -7.58
C VAL A 284 -9.36 3.96 -6.91
N ASP A 285 -8.28 3.33 -6.46
CA ASP A 285 -7.16 3.98 -5.81
C ASP A 285 -5.88 3.74 -6.62
N PRO A 286 -5.32 4.78 -7.28
CA PRO A 286 -4.10 4.66 -8.07
C PRO A 286 -2.86 4.29 -7.25
N GLY A 287 -2.89 4.38 -5.92
CA GLY A 287 -1.77 3.95 -5.08
C GLY A 287 -1.69 2.43 -4.88
N LEU A 288 -2.71 1.68 -5.33
CA LEU A 288 -2.79 0.23 -5.17
C LEU A 288 -2.37 -0.55 -6.42
N VAL A 289 -1.96 0.13 -7.49
CA VAL A 289 -1.53 -0.51 -8.74
C VAL A 289 -0.01 -0.62 -8.84
N ASP A 290 0.46 -1.64 -9.56
CA ASP A 290 1.89 -1.94 -9.69
C ASP A 290 2.66 -0.95 -10.57
N TYR A 291 1.97 -0.24 -11.46
CA TYR A 291 2.56 0.68 -12.42
C TYR A 291 2.17 2.14 -12.15
N PRO A 292 3.10 3.09 -12.29
CA PRO A 292 2.80 4.51 -12.11
C PRO A 292 1.84 5.01 -13.18
N ASP A 293 1.13 6.09 -12.89
CA ASP A 293 0.17 6.71 -13.82
C ASP A 293 -0.86 5.71 -14.36
N MET A 294 -1.24 4.71 -13.56
CA MET A 294 -2.23 3.71 -13.90
C MET A 294 -3.36 3.72 -12.88
N ILE A 295 -4.56 3.36 -13.33
CA ILE A 295 -5.70 3.06 -12.47
C ILE A 295 -6.22 1.68 -12.79
N HIS A 296 -6.77 1.01 -11.77
CA HIS A 296 -7.40 -0.28 -11.87
C HIS A 296 -8.84 -0.20 -11.38
N ILE A 297 -9.79 -0.49 -12.26
CA ILE A 297 -11.21 -0.57 -11.95
C ILE A 297 -11.59 -2.04 -11.99
N SER A 298 -11.99 -2.58 -10.85
CA SER A 298 -12.55 -3.93 -10.77
C SER A 298 -14.04 -3.88 -10.50
N GLY A 299 -14.77 -4.86 -11.01
CA GLY A 299 -16.20 -4.97 -10.76
C GLY A 299 -16.76 -6.34 -11.14
N TYR A 300 -18.07 -6.47 -10.96
CA TYR A 300 -18.79 -7.71 -11.20
C TYR A 300 -20.04 -7.46 -12.03
N TYR A 301 -20.21 -8.26 -13.07
CA TYR A 301 -21.39 -8.29 -13.92
C TYR A 301 -22.27 -9.49 -13.56
N GLU A 302 -23.58 -9.26 -13.39
CA GLU A 302 -24.57 -10.32 -13.25
C GLU A 302 -25.90 -9.90 -13.88
N SER A 303 -26.38 -10.70 -14.83
CA SER A 303 -27.68 -10.53 -15.48
C SER A 303 -28.34 -11.88 -15.67
N GLY A 304 -29.25 -12.22 -14.75
CA GLY A 304 -29.96 -13.50 -14.80
C GLY A 304 -29.04 -14.69 -14.52
N ASP A 305 -28.82 -15.52 -15.54
CA ASP A 305 -27.93 -16.69 -15.47
C ASP A 305 -26.55 -16.39 -16.10
N ASP A 306 -26.25 -15.13 -16.43
CA ASP A 306 -24.98 -14.74 -17.05
C ASP A 306 -24.20 -13.87 -16.06
N ALA A 307 -22.92 -14.18 -15.83
CA ALA A 307 -22.08 -13.45 -14.87
C ALA A 307 -20.59 -13.51 -15.20
N TYR A 308 -19.83 -12.51 -14.77
CA TYR A 308 -18.36 -12.47 -14.83
C TYR A 308 -17.81 -11.36 -13.93
N SER A 309 -16.56 -11.46 -13.53
CA SER A 309 -15.79 -10.34 -12.99
C SER A 309 -15.05 -9.65 -14.12
N TYR A 310 -14.82 -8.35 -13.99
CA TYR A 310 -14.03 -7.59 -14.95
C TYR A 310 -12.98 -6.74 -14.24
N ASP A 311 -11.84 -6.60 -14.90
CA ASP A 311 -10.74 -5.73 -14.49
C ASP A 311 -10.37 -4.82 -15.65
N ILE A 312 -10.32 -3.51 -15.40
CA ILE A 312 -10.00 -2.47 -16.39
C ILE A 312 -8.75 -1.74 -15.90
N TYR A 313 -7.72 -1.68 -16.74
CA TYR A 313 -6.47 -0.98 -16.47
C TYR A 313 -6.34 0.17 -17.45
N LEU A 314 -6.12 1.38 -16.94
CA LEU A 314 -6.06 2.60 -17.75
C LEU A 314 -4.86 3.44 -17.37
N ARG A 315 -4.23 4.10 -18.35
CA ARG A 315 -3.28 5.19 -18.16
C ARG A 315 -3.73 6.44 -18.93
N PRO A 316 -3.26 7.64 -18.56
CA PRO A 316 -3.58 8.85 -19.31
C PRO A 316 -3.21 8.69 -20.79
N TRP A 317 -4.09 9.11 -21.69
CA TRP A 317 -3.85 9.08 -23.13
C TRP A 317 -2.56 9.85 -23.47
N GLY A 318 -1.71 9.22 -24.29
CA GLY A 318 -0.42 9.78 -24.66
C GLY A 318 0.73 9.38 -23.74
N THR A 319 0.48 8.47 -22.80
CA THR A 319 1.51 7.84 -21.96
C THR A 319 2.15 6.67 -22.69
N TYR A 320 3.48 6.56 -22.60
CA TYR A 320 4.23 5.38 -23.05
C TYR A 320 4.05 4.24 -22.05
N TRP A 321 4.00 3.01 -22.54
CA TRP A 321 3.90 1.81 -21.71
C TRP A 321 5.23 1.02 -21.67
N ASP A 322 6.36 1.71 -21.79
CA ASP A 322 7.69 1.09 -21.85
C ASP A 322 8.21 0.56 -20.49
N ASP A 323 7.55 0.96 -19.41
CA ASP A 323 7.70 0.48 -18.03
C ASP A 323 6.86 -0.76 -17.72
N VAL A 324 5.92 -1.12 -18.58
CA VAL A 324 5.00 -2.27 -18.41
C VAL A 324 5.56 -3.50 -19.14
N ILE A 325 5.46 -4.68 -18.53
CA ILE A 325 5.90 -5.93 -19.16
C ILE A 325 4.99 -6.30 -20.33
N GLU A 326 5.50 -7.07 -21.30
CA GLU A 326 4.79 -7.39 -22.54
C GLU A 326 3.43 -8.08 -22.30
N GLU A 327 3.34 -8.86 -21.23
CA GLU A 327 2.12 -9.58 -20.82
C GLU A 327 1.01 -8.69 -20.25
N ASP A 328 1.34 -7.48 -19.78
CA ASP A 328 0.40 -6.52 -19.18
C ASP A 328 0.06 -5.36 -20.13
N LEU A 329 0.57 -5.40 -21.37
CA LEU A 329 0.32 -4.37 -22.38
C LEU A 329 -1.04 -4.55 -23.06
N PRO A 330 -1.76 -3.45 -23.36
CA PRO A 330 -2.89 -3.48 -24.27
C PRO A 330 -2.56 -4.22 -25.57
N TYR A 331 -3.49 -5.04 -26.05
CA TYR A 331 -3.25 -5.98 -27.14
C TYR A 331 -2.81 -5.27 -28.42
N TYR A 332 -3.39 -4.09 -28.69
CA TYR A 332 -3.06 -3.29 -29.88
C TYR A 332 -2.19 -2.05 -29.59
N TYR A 333 -1.45 -2.05 -28.48
CA TYR A 333 -0.53 -0.96 -28.12
C TYR A 333 0.41 -0.57 -29.26
N TYR A 334 1.07 -1.55 -29.89
CA TYR A 334 2.00 -1.33 -31.00
C TYR A 334 1.32 -1.14 -32.36
N ASP A 335 0.05 -1.54 -32.49
CA ASP A 335 -0.64 -1.60 -33.79
C ASP A 335 -1.33 -0.27 -34.14
N TRP A 336 -2.05 0.33 -33.19
CA TRP A 336 -2.75 1.60 -33.44
C TRP A 336 -2.46 2.68 -32.41
N TYR A 337 -2.33 2.36 -31.12
CA TYR A 337 -2.15 3.37 -30.08
C TYR A 337 -0.83 4.12 -30.23
N LEU A 338 0.30 3.40 -30.22
CA LEU A 338 1.63 3.98 -30.32
C LEU A 338 1.80 4.83 -31.60
N PRO A 339 1.39 4.37 -32.80
CA PRO A 339 1.40 5.21 -34.00
C PRO A 339 0.58 6.50 -33.91
N LEU A 340 -0.63 6.46 -33.30
CA LEU A 340 -1.46 7.67 -33.13
C LEU A 340 -0.84 8.64 -32.14
N MET A 341 -0.34 8.13 -31.01
CA MET A 341 0.35 8.95 -30.03
C MET A 341 1.61 9.60 -30.62
N GLU A 342 2.48 8.87 -31.31
CA GLU A 342 3.71 9.42 -31.93
C GLU A 342 3.42 10.46 -33.01
N SER A 343 2.25 10.38 -33.67
CA SER A 343 1.80 11.37 -34.64
C SER A 343 1.07 12.56 -34.01
N GLY A 344 0.81 12.53 -32.70
CA GLY A 344 0.13 13.59 -31.95
C GLY A 344 -1.36 13.69 -32.25
N GLU A 345 -1.98 12.59 -32.70
CA GLU A 345 -3.41 12.51 -32.95
C GLU A 345 -4.19 12.39 -31.62
N SER A 346 -5.44 12.85 -31.62
CA SER A 346 -6.34 12.71 -30.48
C SER A 346 -6.85 11.28 -30.32
N MET A 347 -7.26 10.92 -29.09
CA MET A 347 -7.93 9.65 -28.82
C MET A 347 -9.15 9.47 -29.73
N PRO A 348 -9.33 8.30 -30.37
CA PRO A 348 -10.44 8.07 -31.27
C PRO A 348 -11.75 7.83 -30.52
N ASP A 349 -12.86 8.30 -31.08
CA ASP A 349 -14.22 8.03 -30.55
C ASP A 349 -14.70 6.57 -30.79
N TYR A 350 -13.91 5.79 -31.54
CA TYR A 350 -14.20 4.40 -31.93
C TYR A 350 -12.90 3.68 -32.35
N ILE A 351 -12.68 2.46 -31.86
CA ILE A 351 -11.41 1.72 -32.03
C ILE A 351 -11.49 0.69 -33.20
N GLY A 352 -12.65 0.06 -33.43
CA GLY A 352 -12.82 -1.13 -34.29
C GLY A 352 -13.09 -0.93 -35.79
#